data_AF-A0A6B0VLX2-F1
#
_entry.id   AF-A0A6B0VLX2-F1
#
_cell.length_a   1.000
_cell.length_b   1.000
_cell.length_c   1.000
_cell.angle_alpha   90.00
_cell.angle_beta   90.00
_cell.angle_gamma   90.00
#
_symmetry.space_group_name_H-M   'P 1'
#
loop_
_entity.id
_entity.type
_entity.pdbx_description
1 polymer ?
#
loop_
_entity_poly.entity_id
_entity_poly.type
_entity_poly.pdbx_seq_one_letter_code
_entity_poly.pdbx_strand_id
1 'polypeptide(L)'
;MVDIDTDAETDLELGKATIVYETPTGDLERATVDNDRIAYFQGHWLFAYGTDADGNDVVRRVPRERVRLVERSVEEIEERFETAVDKTKGKLEDLVD
;
A
#
# COMPACT_ATOMS: atom_id res chain seq x y z
N MET A 1 6.90 -29.81 -19.60
CA MET A 1 5.98 -29.54 -18.47
C MET A 1 6.90 -29.08 -17.36
N VAL A 2 6.93 -27.78 -17.08
CA VAL A 2 7.72 -27.24 -15.98
C VAL A 2 6.86 -27.42 -14.74
N ASP A 3 7.30 -28.29 -13.83
CA ASP A 3 6.81 -28.31 -12.46
C ASP A 3 7.15 -26.95 -11.84
N ILE A 4 6.13 -26.09 -11.78
CA ILE A 4 6.18 -24.90 -10.94
C ILE A 4 5.94 -25.41 -9.53
N ASP A 5 7.05 -25.67 -8.84
CA ASP A 5 7.10 -25.90 -7.40
C ASP A 5 6.46 -24.68 -6.72
N THR A 6 5.15 -24.78 -6.47
CA THR A 6 4.34 -23.78 -5.78
C THR A 6 4.45 -24.08 -4.29
N ASP A 7 5.66 -24.03 -3.75
CA ASP A 7 5.94 -24.16 -2.30
C ASP A 7 6.84 -23.02 -1.81
N ALA A 8 6.75 -21.88 -2.48
CA ALA A 8 7.31 -20.63 -2.01
C ALA A 8 6.17 -19.62 -1.89
N GLU A 9 5.34 -19.80 -0.86
CA GLU A 9 4.69 -18.69 -0.14
C GLU A 9 5.82 -17.82 0.42
N THR A 10 6.52 -17.15 -0.49
CA THR A 10 7.49 -16.14 -0.14
C THR A 10 6.59 -15.04 0.35
N ASP A 11 6.58 -14.84 1.66
CA ASP A 11 6.23 -13.59 2.32
C ASP A 11 7.15 -12.52 1.69
N LEU A 12 6.82 -12.15 0.44
CA LEU A 12 7.40 -11.00 -0.20
C LEU A 12 6.87 -9.88 0.68
N GLU A 13 7.74 -9.31 1.50
CA GLU A 13 7.42 -8.14 2.29
C GLU A 13 7.00 -7.07 1.28
N LEU A 14 5.70 -6.96 0.99
CA LEU A 14 5.20 -6.06 -0.05
C LEU A 14 5.27 -4.60 0.43
N GLY A 15 5.91 -4.33 1.57
CA GLY A 15 5.85 -3.09 2.32
C GLY A 15 4.57 -2.93 3.15
N LYS A 16 4.47 -1.78 3.82
CA LYS A 16 3.32 -1.42 4.68
C LYS A 16 2.45 -0.36 4.00
N ALA A 17 1.15 -0.42 4.27
CA ALA A 17 0.19 0.64 3.98
C ALA A 17 -0.25 1.33 5.28
N THR A 18 -0.45 2.63 5.22
CA THR A 18 -1.13 3.40 6.26
C THR A 18 -2.39 4.04 5.67
N ILE A 19 -3.53 3.82 6.32
CA ILE A 19 -4.82 4.42 5.96
C ILE A 19 -5.32 5.29 7.11
N VAL A 20 -5.75 6.51 6.78
CA VAL A 20 -6.44 7.42 7.71
C VAL A 20 -7.87 7.61 7.24
N TYR A 21 -8.83 7.35 8.12
CA TYR A 21 -10.25 7.34 7.78
C TYR A 21 -11.13 7.81 8.93
N GLU A 22 -12.34 8.22 8.57
CA GLU A 22 -13.38 8.65 9.50
C GLU A 22 -14.22 7.44 9.96
N THR A 23 -14.37 7.31 11.26
CA THR A 23 -15.19 6.27 11.90
C THR A 23 -16.68 6.60 11.78
N PRO A 24 -17.58 5.65 12.11
CA PRO A 24 -19.01 5.94 12.20
C PRO A 24 -19.37 7.04 13.21
N THR A 25 -18.53 7.30 14.21
CA THR A 25 -18.73 8.37 15.22
C THR A 25 -18.21 9.73 14.77
N GLY A 26 -17.54 9.81 13.61
CA GLY A 26 -16.96 11.04 13.06
C GLY A 26 -15.52 11.30 13.51
N ASP A 27 -14.94 10.41 14.30
CA ASP A 27 -13.53 10.48 14.71
C ASP A 27 -12.61 10.05 13.56
N LEU A 28 -11.36 10.51 13.58
CA LEU A 28 -10.33 10.03 12.65
C LEU A 28 -9.50 8.92 13.29
N GLU A 29 -9.40 7.79 12.60
CA GLU A 29 -8.54 6.68 12.97
C GLU A 29 -7.44 6.45 11.92
N ARG A 30 -6.29 5.94 12.40
CA ARG A 30 -5.16 5.52 11.57
C ARG A 30 -4.96 4.01 11.74
N ALA A 31 -4.84 3.29 10.64
CA ALA A 31 -4.45 1.88 10.65
C ALA A 31 -3.21 1.68 9.75
N THR A 32 -2.27 0.86 10.22
CA THR A 32 -1.10 0.43 9.45
C THR A 32 -1.17 -1.07 9.28
N VAL A 33 -1.08 -1.55 8.03
CA VAL A 33 -1.27 -2.94 7.64
C VAL A 33 -0.27 -3.32 6.55
N ASP A 34 -0.09 -4.61 6.28
CA ASP A 34 0.68 -5.07 5.13
C ASP A 34 -0.02 -4.71 3.82
N ASN A 35 0.76 -4.49 2.75
CA ASN A 35 0.20 -4.08 1.47
C ASN A 35 -0.74 -5.12 0.82
N ASP A 36 -0.56 -6.41 1.08
CA ASP A 36 -1.49 -7.47 0.64
C ASP A 36 -2.81 -7.46 1.44
N ARG A 37 -2.78 -6.92 2.66
CA ARG A 37 -3.93 -6.87 3.57
C ARG A 37 -4.78 -5.62 3.42
N ILE A 38 -4.53 -4.82 2.37
CA ILE A 38 -5.35 -3.66 2.00
C ILE A 38 -5.67 -3.61 0.52
N ALA A 39 -6.94 -3.41 0.18
CA ALA A 39 -7.42 -3.31 -1.19
C ALA A 39 -8.46 -2.20 -1.37
N TYR A 40 -8.62 -1.75 -2.61
CA TYR A 40 -9.73 -0.88 -3.01
C TYR A 40 -10.66 -1.65 -3.95
N PHE A 41 -11.94 -1.75 -3.58
CA PHE A 41 -12.93 -2.51 -4.33
C PHE A 41 -14.33 -1.90 -4.19
N GLN A 42 -15.07 -1.82 -5.29
CA GLN A 42 -16.44 -1.26 -5.36
C GLN A 42 -16.60 0.08 -4.61
N GLY A 43 -15.67 1.02 -4.78
CA GLY A 43 -15.77 2.34 -4.13
C GLY A 43 -15.38 2.35 -2.64
N HIS A 44 -14.84 1.24 -2.13
CA HIS A 44 -14.48 1.09 -0.72
C HIS A 44 -13.04 0.63 -0.56
N TRP A 45 -12.42 1.07 0.53
CA TRP A 45 -11.20 0.50 1.05
C TRP A 45 -11.54 -0.66 1.98
N LEU A 46 -10.81 -1.76 1.83
CA LEU A 46 -10.89 -2.94 2.67
C LEU A 46 -9.52 -3.16 3.29
N PHE A 47 -9.44 -3.34 4.61
CA PHE A 47 -8.20 -3.70 5.28
C PHE A 47 -8.45 -4.54 6.53
N ALA A 48 -7.55 -5.47 6.81
CA ALA A 48 -7.57 -6.25 8.05
C ALA A 48 -6.99 -5.42 9.20
N TYR A 49 -7.70 -5.29 10.32
CA TYR A 49 -7.26 -4.44 11.45
C TYR A 49 -7.05 -5.22 12.76
N GLY A 50 -7.17 -6.54 12.69
CA GLY A 50 -7.02 -7.42 13.84
C GLY A 50 -7.53 -8.80 13.51
N THR A 51 -7.58 -9.64 14.55
CA THR A 51 -7.97 -11.03 14.46
C THR A 51 -9.03 -11.33 15.51
N ASP A 52 -10.02 -12.15 15.19
CA ASP A 52 -11.06 -12.56 16.12
C ASP A 52 -10.60 -13.70 17.05
N ALA A 53 -11.48 -14.15 17.97
CA ALA A 53 -11.16 -15.17 18.97
C ALA A 53 -10.78 -16.54 18.36
N ASP A 54 -11.27 -16.83 17.16
CA ASP A 54 -11.00 -18.04 16.40
C ASP A 54 -9.79 -17.90 15.46
N GLY A 55 -9.11 -16.75 15.46
CA GLY A 55 -7.91 -16.53 14.66
C GLY A 55 -8.18 -16.06 13.22
N ASN A 56 -9.42 -15.68 12.85
CA ASN A 56 -9.69 -15.15 11.52
C ASN A 56 -9.50 -13.63 11.46
N ASP A 57 -9.13 -13.13 10.28
CA ASP A 57 -8.95 -11.71 10.07
C ASP A 57 -10.26 -10.94 10.10
N VAL A 58 -10.25 -9.86 10.88
CA VAL A 58 -11.35 -8.91 10.91
C VAL A 58 -11.10 -7.82 9.88
N VAL A 59 -11.90 -7.84 8.81
CA VAL A 59 -11.82 -6.87 7.71
C VAL A 59 -12.75 -5.69 7.95
N ARG A 60 -12.22 -4.48 7.82
CA ARG A 60 -12.98 -3.23 7.84
C ARG A 60 -13.19 -2.72 6.42
N ARG A 61 -14.44 -2.34 6.10
CA ARG A 61 -14.82 -1.72 4.83
C ARG A 61 -15.15 -0.25 5.05
N VAL A 62 -14.46 0.65 4.36
CA VAL A 62 -14.62 2.10 4.50
C VAL A 62 -14.91 2.72 3.13
N PRO A 63 -16.00 3.48 2.94
CA PRO A 63 -16.28 4.14 1.67
C PRO A 63 -15.20 5.19 1.36
N ARG A 64 -14.87 5.37 0.07
CA ARG A 64 -13.81 6.31 -0.37
C ARG A 64 -13.99 7.72 0.22
N GLU A 65 -15.22 8.16 0.38
CA GLU A 65 -15.57 9.51 0.85
C GLU A 65 -15.17 9.77 2.31
N ARG A 66 -15.01 8.69 3.10
CA ARG A 66 -14.56 8.74 4.50
C ARG A 66 -13.06 8.52 4.66
N VAL A 67 -12.34 8.24 3.59
CA VAL A 67 -10.88 8.06 3.64
C VAL A 67 -10.21 9.39 3.36
N ARG A 68 -9.33 9.81 4.26
CA ARG A 68 -8.57 11.06 4.15
C ARG A 68 -7.25 10.85 3.43
N LEU A 69 -6.59 9.72 3.69
CA LEU A 69 -5.27 9.43 3.18
C LEU A 69 -5.04 7.92 3.10
N VAL A 70 -4.36 7.48 2.06
CA VAL A 70 -3.72 6.16 1.99
C VAL A 70 -2.29 6.35 1.50
N GLU A 71 -1.33 5.93 2.31
CA GLU A 71 0.09 5.91 1.98
C GLU A 71 0.56 4.46 1.91
N ARG A 72 1.45 4.14 0.98
CA ARG A 72 2.03 2.80 0.82
C ARG A 72 3.52 2.91 0.60
N SER A 73 4.29 2.17 1.39
CA SER A 73 5.70 1.92 1.12
C SER A 73 5.78 0.74 0.16
N VAL A 74 6.60 0.81 -0.87
CA VAL A 74 6.92 -0.34 -1.75
C VAL A 74 8.43 -0.49 -1.79
N GLU A 75 8.92 -1.72 -1.71
CA GLU A 75 10.37 -2.01 -1.60
C GLU A 75 11.15 -1.68 -2.88
N GLU A 76 10.48 -1.33 -3.99
CA GLU A 76 11.12 -1.07 -5.29
C GLU A 76 10.78 0.34 -5.86
N ILE A 77 10.65 1.36 -5.01
CA ILE A 77 10.51 2.76 -5.45
C ILE A 77 11.83 3.54 -5.44
N GLU A 78 12.86 3.06 -4.73
CA GLU A 78 14.17 3.74 -4.66
C GLU A 78 14.82 3.83 -6.06
N GLU A 79 14.80 2.76 -6.85
CA GLU A 79 15.41 2.73 -8.19
C GLU A 79 14.69 3.66 -9.21
N ARG A 80 13.37 3.88 -9.04
CA ARG A 80 12.56 4.69 -9.96
C ARG A 80 12.60 6.19 -9.63
N PHE A 81 12.81 6.59 -8.38
CA PHE A 81 12.98 8.01 -8.04
C PHE A 81 14.39 8.52 -8.33
N GLU A 82 15.44 7.73 -8.12
CA GLU A 82 16.81 8.10 -8.56
C GLU A 82 16.84 8.34 -10.07
N THR A 83 16.21 7.47 -10.86
CA THR A 83 16.13 7.63 -12.33
C THR A 83 15.37 8.91 -12.75
N ALA A 84 14.36 9.34 -11.99
CA ALA A 84 13.60 10.56 -12.29
C ALA A 84 14.37 11.86 -11.93
N VAL A 85 15.12 11.85 -10.84
CA VAL A 85 16.01 12.96 -10.44
C VAL A 85 17.20 13.06 -11.38
N ASP A 86 17.82 11.93 -11.76
CA ASP A 86 18.97 11.90 -12.67
C ASP A 86 18.61 12.41 -14.08
N LYS A 87 17.42 12.05 -14.60
CA LYS A 87 16.89 12.60 -15.87
C LYS A 87 16.61 14.10 -15.85
N THR A 88 16.44 14.71 -14.68
CA THR A 88 16.24 16.17 -14.58
C THR A 88 17.57 16.92 -14.60
N LYS A 89 18.63 16.31 -14.04
CA LYS A 89 19.98 16.90 -14.03
C LYS A 89 20.58 16.95 -15.44
N GLY A 90 20.49 15.84 -16.19
CA GLY A 90 21.03 15.76 -17.55
C GLY A 90 20.35 16.69 -18.58
N LYS A 91 19.13 17.19 -18.30
CA LYS A 91 18.42 18.13 -19.19
C LYS A 91 18.66 19.60 -18.87
N LEU A 92 19.27 19.90 -17.72
CA LEU A 92 19.66 21.27 -17.36
C LEU A 92 21.06 21.61 -17.88
N GLU A 93 21.94 20.61 -18.03
CA GLU A 93 23.31 20.76 -18.55
C GLU A 93 23.34 20.97 -20.08
N ASP A 94 22.32 20.52 -20.82
CA ASP A 94 22.16 20.71 -22.28
C ASP A 94 21.65 22.12 -22.67
N LEU A 95 21.22 22.93 -21.70
CA LEU A 95 20.71 24.30 -21.92
C LEU A 95 21.70 25.39 -21.50
N VAL A 96 22.90 25.02 -21.06
CA VAL A 96 23.98 25.91 -20.58
C VAL A 96 25.25 25.77 -21.43
N ASP A 97 25.10 25.43 -22.73
CA ASP A 97 26.15 25.57 -23.75
C ASP A 97 25.66 26.47 -24.91
#